data_AF-I0Z083-F1
#
_entry.id   AF-I0Z083-F1
#
_cell.length_a   1.000
_cell.length_b   1.000
_cell.length_c   1.000
_cell.angle_alpha   90.00
_cell.angle_beta   90.00
_cell.angle_gamma   90.00
#
_symmetry.space_group_name_H-M   'P 1'
#
loop_
_entity.id
_entity.type
_entity.pdbx_description
1 polymer ?
#
loop_
_entity_poly.entity_id
_entity_poly.type
_entity_poly.pdbx_seq_one_letter_code
_entity_poly.pdbx_strand_id
1 'polypeptide(L)' 'MLLKNEEREVAKVNQLVDDLLGQEYRAPLREPPCLREREACLQCYKTTSQDILKCADTVSAYAACAQEAIAKASS' A
#
# COMPACT_ATOMS: atom_id res chain seq x y z
N MET A 1 0.45 -43.39 -19.67
CA MET A 1 -0.78 -43.01 -18.94
C MET A 1 -0.50 -42.11 -17.73
N LEU A 2 0.65 -42.23 -17.04
CA LEU A 2 1.06 -41.37 -15.92
C LEU A 2 1.14 -39.87 -16.28
N LEU A 3 1.82 -39.55 -17.38
CA LEU A 3 2.01 -38.16 -17.86
C LEU A 3 0.69 -37.42 -18.12
N LYS A 4 -0.30 -38.09 -18.71
CA LYS A 4 -1.64 -37.51 -18.94
C LYS A 4 -2.42 -37.25 -17.65
N ASN A 5 -2.07 -37.94 -16.55
CA ASN A 5 -2.67 -37.69 -15.26
C ASN A 5 -2.00 -36.49 -14.59
N GLU A 6 -0.68 -36.42 -14.65
CA GLU A 6 0.11 -35.31 -14.15
C GLU A 6 -0.28 -33.98 -14.84
N GLU A 7 -0.39 -33.96 -16.17
CA GLU A 7 -0.84 -32.78 -16.93
C GLU A 7 -2.24 -32.30 -16.50
N ARG A 8 -3.16 -33.23 -16.20
CA ARG A 8 -4.51 -32.90 -15.73
C ARG A 8 -4.51 -32.34 -14.32
N GLU A 9 -3.68 -32.86 -13.43
CA GLU A 9 -3.57 -32.35 -12.07
C GLU A 9 -2.91 -30.96 -12.06
N VAL A 10 -1.89 -30.74 -12.89
CA VAL A 10 -1.27 -29.41 -13.06
C VAL A 10 -2.27 -28.37 -13.57
N ALA A 11 -3.09 -28.73 -14.55
CA ALA A 11 -4.13 -27.84 -15.08
C ALA A 11 -5.15 -27.43 -14.00
N LYS A 12 -5.57 -28.36 -13.14
CA LYS A 12 -6.48 -28.08 -12.02
C LYS A 12 -5.87 -27.15 -10.98
N VAL A 13 -4.59 -27.35 -10.64
CA VAL A 13 -3.88 -26.48 -9.68
C VAL A 13 -3.78 -25.07 -10.23
N ASN A 14 -3.42 -24.91 -11.50
CA ASN A 14 -3.33 -23.58 -12.14
C ASN A 14 -4.70 -22.89 -12.17
N GLN A 15 -5.76 -23.62 -12.51
CA GLN A 15 -7.11 -23.08 -12.51
C GLN A 15 -7.56 -22.64 -11.10
N LEU A 16 -7.23 -23.41 -10.07
CA LEU A 16 -7.50 -23.03 -8.68
C LEU A 16 -6.70 -21.78 -8.26
N VAL A 17 -5.45 -21.65 -8.69
CA VAL A 17 -4.64 -20.45 -8.44
C VAL A 17 -5.26 -19.22 -9.09
N ASP A 18 -5.66 -19.31 -10.35
CA ASP A 18 -6.29 -18.22 -11.08
C ASP A 18 -7.63 -17.82 -10.44
N ASP A 19 -8.44 -18.79 -10.03
CA ASP A 19 -9.72 -18.55 -9.35
C ASP A 19 -9.52 -17.88 -7.99
N LEU A 20 -8.51 -18.30 -7.22
CA LEU A 20 -8.18 -17.67 -5.93
C LEU A 20 -7.66 -16.24 -6.12
N LEU A 21 -6.77 -16.02 -7.09
CA LEU A 21 -6.24 -14.69 -7.40
C LEU A 21 -7.29 -13.74 -7.97
N GLY A 22 -8.29 -14.27 -8.68
CA GLY A 22 -9.45 -13.52 -9.17
C GLY A 22 -10.47 -13.20 -8.09
N GLN A 23 -10.57 -14.04 -7.07
CA GLN A 23 -11.45 -13.87 -5.90
C GLN A 23 -10.83 -13.02 -4.79
N GLU A 24 -9.50 -12.90 -4.73
CA GLU A 24 -8.86 -11.94 -3.84
C GLU A 24 -9.37 -10.54 -4.18
N TYR A 25 -10.18 -9.99 -3.27
CA TYR A 25 -10.62 -8.61 -3.31
C TYR A 25 -9.39 -7.71 -3.31
N ARG A 26 -8.96 -7.31 -4.51
CA ARG A 26 -8.01 -6.23 -4.69
C ARG A 26 -8.77 -4.95 -4.38
N ALA A 27 -8.74 -4.55 -3.11
CA ALA A 27 -9.22 -3.24 -2.70
C ALA A 27 -8.65 -2.24 -3.73
N PRO A 28 -9.49 -1.46 -4.42
CA PRO A 28 -8.99 -0.50 -5.40
C PRO A 28 -7.90 0.29 -4.71
N LEU A 29 -6.71 0.33 -5.34
CA LEU A 29 -5.52 0.97 -4.81
C LEU A 29 -5.78 2.48 -4.78
N ARG A 30 -6.62 2.93 -3.85
CA ARG A 30 -6.85 4.33 -3.59
C ARG A 30 -5.58 4.83 -2.94
N GLU A 31 -5.05 5.92 -3.47
CA GLU A 31 -3.93 6.57 -2.81
C GLU A 31 -4.30 6.84 -1.36
N PRO A 32 -3.43 6.44 -0.41
CA PRO A 32 -3.70 6.71 0.98
C PRO A 32 -3.81 8.23 1.18
N PRO A 33 -4.71 8.70 2.07
CA PRO A 33 -4.81 10.12 2.36
C PRO A 33 -3.44 10.65 2.79
N CYS A 34 -3.14 11.88 2.36
CA CYS A 34 -1.90 12.59 2.72
C CYS A 34 -0.61 11.95 2.17
N LEU A 35 -0.69 11.19 1.05
CA LEU A 35 0.48 10.56 0.44
C LEU A 35 1.60 11.55 0.16
N ARG A 36 1.29 12.73 -0.38
CA ARG A 36 2.27 13.75 -0.73
C ARG A 36 2.97 14.32 0.51
N GLU A 37 2.21 14.65 1.55
CA GLU A 37 2.73 15.18 2.80
C GLU A 37 3.57 14.13 3.54
N ARG A 38 3.16 12.85 3.47
CA ARG A 38 3.92 11.71 3.99
C ARG A 38 5.27 11.57 3.28
N GLU A 39 5.27 11.62 1.95
CA GLU A 39 6.50 11.52 1.15
C GLU A 39 7.45 12.68 1.42
N ALA A 40 6.94 13.91 1.53
CA ALA A 40 7.74 15.08 1.88
C ALA A 40 8.39 14.94 3.27
N CYS A 41 7.64 14.46 4.27
CA CYS A 41 8.14 14.20 5.61
C CYS A 41 9.25 13.13 5.63
N LEU A 42 9.02 11.99 4.96
CA LEU A 42 10.03 10.93 4.83
C LEU A 42 11.28 11.41 4.08
N GLN A 43 11.10 12.21 3.04
CA GLN A 43 12.22 12.74 2.27
C GLN A 43 13.05 13.73 3.09
N CYS A 44 12.41 14.56 3.93
CA CYS A 44 13.14 15.42 4.84
C CYS A 44 14.01 14.62 5.82
N TYR A 45 13.47 13.58 6.44
CA TYR A 45 14.24 12.73 7.34
C TYR A 45 15.39 12.00 6.65
N LYS A 46 15.19 11.53 5.42
CA LYS A 46 16.26 10.87 4.64
C LYS A 46 17.41 11.81 4.29
N THR A 47 17.11 13.08 4.05
CA THR A 47 18.11 14.09 3.62
C THR A 47 18.77 14.79 4.80
N THR A 48 18.18 14.73 5.99
CA THR A 48 18.64 15.44 7.19
C THR A 48 19.34 14.49 8.16
N SER A 49 20.68 14.46 8.12
CA SER A 49 21.50 13.53 8.91
C SER A 49 21.86 14.02 10.32
N GLN A 50 21.79 15.33 10.59
CA GLN A 50 22.29 15.92 11.84
C GLN A 50 21.22 16.58 12.71
N ASP A 51 20.16 17.13 12.11
CA ASP A 51 19.18 17.93 12.85
C ASP A 51 17.75 17.65 12.37
N ILE A 52 17.18 16.57 12.90
CA ILE A 52 15.81 16.12 12.60
C ILE A 52 14.73 17.16 12.90
N LEU A 53 15.02 18.19 13.72
CA LEU A 53 14.06 19.27 14.00
C LEU A 53 13.84 20.17 12.79
N LYS A 54 14.75 20.20 11.81
CA LYS A 54 14.54 20.90 10.54
C LYS A 54 13.38 20.35 9.73
N CYS A 55 12.93 19.13 10.02
CA CYS A 55 11.77 18.53 9.40
C CYS A 55 10.44 18.91 10.06
N ALA A 56 10.44 19.76 11.10
CA ALA A 56 9.24 20.16 11.83
C ALA A 56 8.11 20.64 10.92
N ASP A 57 8.42 21.41 9.89
CA ASP A 57 7.40 21.92 8.95
C ASP A 57 6.74 20.77 8.16
N THR A 58 7.53 19.82 7.66
CA THR A 58 7.02 18.65 6.92
C THR A 58 6.23 17.70 7.81
N VAL A 59 6.62 17.58 9.08
CA VAL A 59 5.92 16.79 10.10
C VAL A 59 4.58 17.45 10.45
N SER A 60 4.58 18.76 10.65
CA SER A 60 3.38 19.54 10.94
C SER A 60 2.37 19.47 9.79
N ALA A 61 2.83 19.60 8.55
CA ALA A 61 1.99 19.47 7.37
C ALA A 61 1.34 18.08 7.26
N TYR A 62 2.12 17.01 7.51
CA TYR A 62 1.59 15.64 7.52
C TYR A 62 0.56 15.43 8.65
N ALA A 63 0.84 15.95 9.85
CA ALA A 63 -0.08 15.84 10.99
C ALA A 63 -1.41 16.57 10.74
N ALA A 64 -1.37 17.79 10.19
CA ALA A 64 -2.56 18.55 9.85
C ALA A 64 -3.42 17.82 8.82
N CYS A 65 -2.80 17.32 7.74
CA CYS A 65 -3.52 16.54 6.74
C CYS A 65 -4.14 15.26 7.34
N ALA A 66 -3.41 14.54 8.20
CA ALA A 66 -3.92 13.33 8.84
C ALA A 66 -5.13 13.61 9.73
N GLN A 67 -5.10 14.71 10.49
CA GLN A 67 -6.25 15.15 11.30
C GLN A 67 -7.47 15.46 10.44
N GLU A 68 -7.30 16.17 9.32
CA GLU A 68 -8.39 16.44 8.39
C GLU A 68 -8.95 15.16 7.75
N ALA A 69 -8.08 14.22 7.37
CA ALA A 69 -8.48 12.96 6.78
C ALA A 69 -9.30 12.11 7.76
N ILE A 70 -8.91 12.08 9.04
CA ILE A 70 -9.67 11.41 10.11
C ILE A 70 -11.03 12.07 10.29
N ALA A 71 -11.07 13.41 10.34
CA ALA A 71 -12.32 14.15 10.49
C ALA A 71 -13.30 13.85 9.34
N LYS A 72 -12.81 13.80 8.09
CA LYS A 72 -13.60 13.45 6.90
C LYS A 72 -14.08 12.00 6.89
N ALA A 73 -13.37 11.09 7.56
CA ALA A 73 -13.77 9.68 7.65
C ALA A 73 -14.84 9.43 8.73
N SER A 74 -15.00 10.36 9.68
CA SER A 74 -15.99 10.28 10.77
C SER A 74 -17.33 11.00 10.49
N SER A 75 -17.46 11.66 9.34
CA SER A 75 -18.66 12.39 8.88
C SER A 75 -19.38 11.62 7.77
#